data_AF-A0A7G3GBF2-F1
#
_entry.id   AF-A0A7G3GBF2-F1
#
_cell.length_a   1.000
_cell.length_b   1.000
_cell.length_c   1.000
_cell.angle_alpha   90.00
_cell.angle_beta   90.00
_cell.angle_gamma   90.00
#
_symmetry.space_group_name_H-M   'P 1'
#
loop_
_entity.id
_entity.type
_entity.pdbx_description
1 polymer ?
#
loop_
_entity_poly.entity_id
_entity_poly.type
_entity_poly.pdbx_seq_one_letter_code
_entity_poly.pdbx_strand_id
1 'polypeptide(L)'
;MLDDVFQGKHGSYPAGTWLRSPHLSLHQPLVIRFVLFWSKQAIYPSLKNKSKNMKHFSELSAMAEHVVNAAESLIQERGYNGFSYDDIARIVGIKKPSIHHHFSTKSELVSVVAQRYTHRFRENLLQIEGQHAKAQDRLSAYATLFEETYKIDQHLCLCGMLGAEASSLPENIVLEVHRFFEVNLDWLTQIIEEGQRAGQLNKALFSRDIAETFLSSLEGAMIIGRGMRSTIGPAKIAQSLLSTLSLTAA
;
A
#
# COMPACT_ATOMS: atom_id res chain seq x y z
N MET A 1 -9.72 -29.29 7.22
CA MET A 1 -9.87 -29.75 8.61
C MET A 1 -9.63 -28.54 9.48
N LEU A 2 -10.46 -28.32 10.50
CA LEU A 2 -10.29 -27.14 11.36
C LEU A 2 -9.12 -27.34 12.32
N ASP A 3 -8.23 -26.33 12.40
CA ASP A 3 -7.09 -26.32 13.32
C ASP A 3 -7.50 -25.86 14.73
N ASP A 4 -8.65 -25.18 14.86
CA ASP A 4 -9.24 -24.72 16.13
C ASP A 4 -10.77 -24.63 16.02
N VAL A 5 -11.46 -24.30 17.10
CA VAL A 5 -12.94 -24.26 17.18
C VAL A 5 -13.50 -23.18 16.25
N PHE A 6 -14.32 -23.59 15.29
CA PHE A 6 -15.08 -22.68 14.43
C PHE A 6 -16.50 -22.48 14.99
N GLN A 7 -16.93 -21.24 15.19
CA GLN A 7 -18.32 -20.93 15.52
C GLN A 7 -19.07 -20.39 14.30
N GLY A 8 -20.06 -21.13 13.83
CA GLY A 8 -20.94 -20.74 12.74
C GLY A 8 -22.36 -20.43 13.23
N LYS A 9 -23.21 -19.94 12.31
CA LYS A 9 -24.64 -19.67 12.58
C LYS A 9 -25.44 -20.91 13.01
N HIS A 10 -24.88 -22.11 12.82
CA HIS A 10 -25.51 -23.39 13.13
C HIS A 10 -24.84 -24.15 14.30
N GLY A 11 -23.89 -23.53 15.02
CA GLY A 11 -23.26 -24.12 16.20
C GLY A 11 -21.74 -24.01 16.22
N SER A 12 -21.14 -24.68 17.21
CA SER A 12 -19.68 -24.75 17.42
C SER A 12 -19.13 -26.06 16.88
N TYR A 13 -18.04 -26.00 16.12
CA TYR A 13 -17.40 -27.15 15.48
C TYR A 13 -15.98 -27.31 16.04
N PRO A 14 -15.67 -28.43 16.73
CA PRO A 14 -14.37 -28.64 17.36
C PRO A 14 -13.26 -28.88 16.34
N ALA A 15 -12.01 -28.70 16.78
CA ALA A 15 -10.82 -29.02 15.99
C ALA A 15 -10.87 -30.47 15.45
N GLY A 16 -10.42 -30.67 14.22
CA GLY A 16 -10.54 -31.95 13.52
C GLY A 16 -11.83 -32.13 12.70
N THR A 17 -12.82 -31.24 12.84
CA THR A 17 -14.07 -31.32 12.05
C THR A 17 -13.82 -31.01 10.57
N TRP A 18 -14.47 -31.78 9.69
CA TRP A 18 -14.44 -31.59 8.25
C TRP A 18 -15.75 -30.94 7.79
N LEU A 19 -15.74 -29.62 7.54
CA LEU A 19 -16.88 -28.92 6.94
C LEU A 19 -16.76 -28.94 5.40
N ARG A 20 -17.81 -29.43 4.73
CA ARG A 20 -18.05 -29.13 3.31
C ARG A 20 -18.91 -27.88 3.21
N SER A 21 -18.46 -26.88 2.47
CA SER A 21 -19.35 -25.79 2.03
C SER A 21 -20.34 -26.35 1.01
N PRO A 22 -21.67 -26.23 1.23
CA PRO A 22 -22.64 -26.48 0.18
C PRO A 22 -22.42 -25.50 -0.97
N HIS A 23 -22.70 -25.94 -2.19
CA HIS A 23 -22.68 -25.08 -3.38
C HIS A 23 -23.73 -23.97 -3.20
N LEU A 24 -23.34 -22.71 -3.43
CA LEU A 24 -24.17 -21.49 -3.37
C LEU A 24 -24.50 -20.92 -1.97
N SER A 25 -23.79 -21.30 -0.90
CA SER A 25 -23.94 -20.65 0.41
C SER A 25 -23.21 -19.30 0.50
N LEU A 26 -23.95 -18.20 0.74
CA LEU A 26 -23.42 -16.89 1.13
C LEU A 26 -23.33 -16.82 2.67
N HIS A 27 -22.11 -16.70 3.21
CA HIS A 27 -21.89 -16.48 4.63
C HIS A 27 -21.37 -15.06 4.87
N GLN A 28 -22.06 -14.30 5.72
CA GLN A 28 -21.56 -13.07 6.32
C GLN A 28 -20.96 -13.40 7.70
N PRO A 29 -19.63 -13.40 7.86
CA PRO A 29 -19.00 -13.58 9.16
C PRO A 29 -19.00 -12.26 9.94
N LEU A 30 -19.55 -12.30 11.16
CA LEU A 30 -19.26 -11.30 12.20
C LEU A 30 -17.91 -11.66 12.82
N VAL A 31 -16.89 -10.81 12.66
CA VAL A 31 -15.55 -11.03 13.21
C VAL A 31 -15.41 -10.26 14.51
N ILE A 32 -15.26 -10.99 15.63
CA ILE A 32 -14.75 -10.47 16.89
C ILE A 32 -13.32 -10.98 17.00
N ARG A 33 -12.36 -10.05 16.93
CA ARG A 33 -10.88 -10.23 17.04
C ARG A 33 -10.15 -10.56 15.73
N PHE A 34 -9.17 -9.70 15.40
CA PHE A 34 -8.37 -9.69 14.17
C PHE A 34 -7.65 -11.03 13.91
N VAL A 35 -8.16 -11.78 12.93
CA VAL A 35 -7.39 -12.72 12.11
C VAL A 35 -7.80 -12.47 10.66
N LEU A 36 -6.87 -11.92 9.86
CA LEU A 36 -7.11 -11.66 8.43
C LEU A 36 -7.18 -12.98 7.67
N PHE A 37 -8.39 -13.43 7.35
CA PHE A 37 -8.61 -14.45 6.33
C PHE A 37 -8.45 -13.81 4.95
N TRP A 38 -7.35 -14.15 4.27
CA TRP A 38 -7.18 -13.83 2.86
C TRP A 38 -8.22 -14.58 2.03
N SER A 39 -9.19 -13.86 1.47
CA SER A 39 -10.02 -14.40 0.38
C SER A 39 -9.15 -14.49 -0.87
N LYS A 40 -8.56 -15.68 -1.10
CA LYS A 40 -7.94 -16.06 -2.38
C LYS A 40 -9.01 -16.25 -3.45
N GLN A 41 -9.68 -15.21 -3.89
CA GLN A 41 -10.50 -15.29 -5.09
C GLN A 41 -10.69 -13.89 -5.69
N ALA A 42 -9.95 -13.65 -6.78
CA ALA A 42 -10.42 -12.98 -7.99
C ALA A 42 -9.50 -11.92 -8.61
N ILE A 43 -8.16 -11.99 -8.52
CA ILE A 43 -7.32 -11.24 -9.49
C ILE A 43 -6.05 -12.06 -9.84
N TYR A 44 -5.90 -12.43 -11.12
CA TYR A 44 -4.80 -13.17 -11.77
C TYR A 44 -4.56 -14.67 -11.44
N PRO A 45 -5.21 -15.60 -12.18
CA PRO A 45 -4.93 -17.04 -12.15
C PRO A 45 -3.50 -17.45 -12.60
N SER A 46 -2.79 -16.59 -13.34
CA SER A 46 -1.47 -16.88 -13.95
C SER A 46 -0.32 -17.03 -12.95
N LEU A 47 -0.51 -16.63 -11.69
CA LEU A 47 0.58 -16.48 -10.71
C LEU A 47 0.82 -17.69 -9.81
N LYS A 48 -0.02 -18.72 -9.87
CA LYS A 48 0.17 -19.92 -9.05
C LYS A 48 1.49 -20.67 -9.34
N ASN A 49 2.14 -20.43 -10.49
CA ASN A 49 3.28 -21.23 -10.94
C ASN A 49 4.62 -20.48 -11.11
N LYS A 50 4.72 -19.16 -10.91
CA LYS A 50 5.98 -18.40 -11.09
C LYS A 50 6.59 -17.80 -9.82
N SER A 51 5.88 -17.83 -8.69
CA SER A 51 6.29 -17.23 -7.40
C SER A 51 7.44 -17.96 -6.67
N LYS A 52 7.93 -19.11 -7.18
CA LYS A 52 8.77 -20.03 -6.38
C LYS A 52 10.23 -19.59 -6.12
N ASN A 53 10.72 -18.50 -6.72
CA ASN A 53 12.14 -18.08 -6.60
C ASN A 53 12.34 -16.55 -6.50
N MET A 54 11.32 -15.77 -6.15
CA MET A 54 11.50 -14.31 -5.98
C MET A 54 12.07 -13.99 -4.60
N LYS A 55 13.12 -13.16 -4.55
CA LYS A 55 13.64 -12.65 -3.28
C LYS A 55 12.57 -11.85 -2.53
N HIS A 56 12.56 -12.01 -1.21
CA HIS A 56 11.68 -11.29 -0.31
C HIS A 56 12.46 -10.23 0.47
N PHE A 57 11.83 -9.08 0.74
CA PHE A 57 12.52 -7.95 1.40
C PHE A 57 13.03 -8.28 2.81
N SER A 58 12.48 -9.29 3.49
CA SER A 58 12.89 -9.69 4.84
C SER A 58 14.21 -10.47 4.89
N GLU A 59 14.76 -10.85 3.74
CA GLU A 59 15.97 -11.68 3.62
C GLU A 59 17.19 -10.85 3.16
N LEU A 60 17.09 -9.52 3.21
CA LEU A 60 18.14 -8.63 2.73
C LEU A 60 19.33 -8.61 3.69
N SER A 61 20.54 -8.66 3.10
CA SER A 61 21.75 -8.30 3.84
C SER A 61 21.86 -6.79 3.99
N ALA A 62 22.68 -6.31 4.94
CA ALA A 62 22.91 -4.88 5.14
C ALA A 62 23.34 -4.16 3.85
N MET A 63 24.19 -4.78 3.03
CA MET A 63 24.58 -4.19 1.73
C MET A 63 23.42 -4.14 0.74
N ALA A 64 22.58 -5.19 0.70
CA ALA A 64 21.40 -5.19 -0.14
C ALA A 64 20.39 -4.13 0.31
N GLU A 65 20.27 -3.85 1.61
CA GLU A 65 19.44 -2.75 2.11
C GLU A 65 19.89 -1.38 1.60
N HIS A 66 21.20 -1.09 1.60
CA HIS A 66 21.74 0.15 1.03
C HIS A 66 21.41 0.28 -0.47
N VAL A 67 21.52 -0.82 -1.23
CA VAL A 67 21.13 -0.87 -2.65
C VAL A 67 19.63 -0.59 -2.82
N VAL A 68 18.77 -1.20 -2.01
CA VAL A 68 17.31 -1.00 -2.07
C VAL A 68 16.95 0.44 -1.66
N ASN A 69 17.60 1.04 -0.66
CA ASN A 69 17.41 2.46 -0.28
C ASN A 69 17.76 3.41 -1.44
N ALA A 70 18.91 3.20 -2.08
CA ALA A 70 19.32 4.02 -3.22
C ALA A 70 18.36 3.88 -4.41
N ALA A 71 17.91 2.64 -4.69
CA ALA A 71 16.92 2.39 -5.73
C ALA A 71 15.57 3.06 -5.44
N GLU A 72 15.10 3.00 -4.19
CA GLU A 72 13.85 3.65 -3.75
C GLU A 72 13.88 5.16 -4.05
N SER A 73 14.92 5.87 -3.58
CA SER A 73 15.10 7.31 -3.86
C SER A 73 15.12 7.61 -5.36
N LEU A 74 15.89 6.84 -6.14
CA LEU A 74 15.99 7.01 -7.59
C LEU A 74 14.65 6.81 -8.30
N ILE A 75 13.81 5.87 -7.87
CA ILE A 75 12.48 5.65 -8.45
C ILE A 75 11.54 6.80 -8.11
N GLN A 76 11.56 7.29 -6.86
CA GLN A 76 10.75 8.44 -6.44
C GLN A 76 11.16 9.74 -7.16
N GLU A 77 12.42 9.83 -7.61
CA GLU A 77 12.92 10.91 -8.44
C GLU A 77 12.57 10.76 -9.91
N ARG A 78 12.85 9.59 -10.51
CA ARG A 78 13.03 9.46 -11.97
C ARG A 78 12.21 8.32 -12.58
N GLY A 79 11.45 7.58 -11.77
CA GLY A 79 10.66 6.45 -12.23
C GLY A 79 11.51 5.21 -12.50
N TYR A 80 10.88 4.16 -13.03
CA TYR A 80 11.58 2.90 -13.28
C TYR A 80 12.63 3.07 -14.36
N ASN A 81 12.28 3.72 -15.47
CA ASN A 81 13.18 3.86 -16.61
C ASN A 81 14.29 4.91 -16.42
N GLY A 82 14.18 5.79 -15.42
CA GLY A 82 15.09 6.92 -15.21
C GLY A 82 16.37 6.64 -14.40
N PHE A 83 16.65 5.38 -14.03
CA PHE A 83 17.88 5.02 -13.30
C PHE A 83 18.56 3.75 -13.81
N SER A 84 19.85 3.61 -13.50
CA SER A 84 20.67 2.44 -13.83
C SER A 84 21.37 1.86 -12.59
N TYR A 85 21.93 0.65 -12.73
CA TYR A 85 22.80 0.09 -11.68
C TYR A 85 24.08 0.91 -11.47
N ASP A 86 24.53 1.65 -12.49
CA ASP A 86 25.69 2.54 -12.34
C ASP A 86 25.34 3.74 -11.43
N ASP A 87 24.10 4.22 -11.46
CA ASP A 87 23.64 5.26 -10.55
C ASP A 87 23.59 4.77 -9.10
N ILE A 88 23.03 3.57 -8.89
CA ILE A 88 23.02 2.93 -7.56
C ILE A 88 24.46 2.71 -7.06
N ALA A 89 25.33 2.17 -7.91
CA ALA A 89 26.73 1.90 -7.57
C ALA A 89 27.44 3.19 -7.10
N ARG A 90 27.20 4.29 -7.80
CA ARG A 90 27.74 5.62 -7.46
C ARG A 90 27.21 6.13 -6.12
N ILE A 91 25.90 6.00 -5.86
CA ILE A 91 25.27 6.45 -4.61
C ILE A 91 25.75 5.62 -3.41
N VAL A 92 25.81 4.30 -3.56
CA VAL A 92 26.16 3.37 -2.48
C VAL A 92 27.68 3.28 -2.27
N GLY A 93 28.49 3.68 -3.26
CA GLY A 93 29.95 3.60 -3.21
C GLY A 93 30.50 2.18 -3.44
N ILE A 94 29.82 1.38 -4.25
CA ILE A 94 30.19 -0.01 -4.58
C ILE A 94 30.39 -0.21 -6.08
N LYS A 95 30.95 -1.36 -6.47
CA LYS A 95 31.07 -1.72 -7.88
C LYS A 95 29.77 -2.32 -8.40
N LYS A 96 29.39 -2.03 -9.65
CA LYS A 96 28.21 -2.59 -10.32
C LYS A 96 28.06 -4.13 -10.21
N PRO A 97 29.13 -4.95 -10.34
CA PRO A 97 29.03 -6.39 -10.14
C PRO A 97 28.54 -6.81 -8.75
N SER A 98 28.82 -6.01 -7.70
CA SER A 98 28.29 -6.27 -6.35
C SER A 98 26.77 -6.16 -6.30
N ILE A 99 26.18 -5.24 -7.06
CA ILE A 99 24.72 -5.13 -7.17
C ILE A 99 24.14 -6.36 -7.85
N HIS A 100 24.76 -6.84 -8.94
CA HIS A 100 24.32 -8.06 -9.63
C HIS A 100 24.39 -9.31 -8.76
N HIS A 101 25.31 -9.37 -7.79
CA HIS A 101 25.35 -10.44 -6.80
C HIS A 101 24.11 -10.44 -5.88
N HIS A 102 23.60 -9.25 -5.53
CA HIS A 102 22.40 -9.10 -4.71
C HIS A 102 21.10 -9.16 -5.52
N PHE A 103 21.08 -8.67 -6.76
CA PHE A 103 19.89 -8.62 -7.60
C PHE A 103 20.26 -8.92 -9.04
N SER A 104 19.85 -10.10 -9.52
CA SER A 104 20.21 -10.59 -10.85
C SER A 104 19.63 -9.68 -11.94
N THR A 105 18.44 -9.12 -11.70
CA THR A 105 17.77 -8.21 -12.64
C THR A 105 17.25 -6.96 -11.95
N LYS A 106 17.16 -5.86 -12.71
CA LYS A 106 16.53 -4.62 -12.23
C LYS A 106 15.07 -4.85 -11.82
N SER A 107 14.37 -5.74 -12.52
CA SER A 107 12.99 -6.13 -12.18
C SER A 107 12.88 -6.77 -10.79
N GLU A 108 13.81 -7.68 -10.45
CA GLU A 108 13.89 -8.29 -9.12
C GLU A 108 14.15 -7.24 -8.05
N LEU A 109 15.12 -6.35 -8.25
CA LEU A 109 15.42 -5.26 -7.33
C LEU A 109 14.17 -4.39 -7.08
N VAL A 110 13.53 -3.90 -8.14
CA VAL A 110 12.39 -2.98 -8.00
C VAL A 110 11.17 -3.67 -7.38
N SER A 111 10.93 -4.95 -7.67
CA SER A 111 9.89 -5.72 -6.99
C SER A 111 10.16 -5.80 -5.48
N VAL A 112 11.40 -6.05 -5.06
CA VAL A 112 11.78 -6.04 -3.64
C VAL A 112 11.64 -4.65 -3.01
N VAL A 113 12.01 -3.59 -3.71
CA VAL A 113 11.82 -2.20 -3.26
C VAL A 113 10.32 -1.94 -3.01
N ALA A 114 9.44 -2.29 -3.95
CA ALA A 114 8.01 -2.10 -3.84
C ALA A 114 7.36 -2.95 -2.73
N GLN A 115 7.81 -4.20 -2.55
CA GLN A 115 7.39 -5.04 -1.41
C GLN A 115 7.74 -4.38 -0.08
N ARG A 116 9.00 -3.95 0.08
CA ARG A 116 9.48 -3.30 1.31
C ARG A 116 8.75 -1.99 1.59
N TYR A 117 8.52 -1.20 0.53
CA TYR A 117 7.77 0.06 0.61
C TYR A 117 6.35 -0.19 1.11
N THR A 118 5.64 -1.17 0.52
CA THR A 118 4.28 -1.55 0.94
C THR A 118 4.25 -2.02 2.39
N HIS A 119 5.23 -2.84 2.79
CA HIS A 119 5.33 -3.31 4.18
C HIS A 119 5.53 -2.13 5.15
N ARG A 120 6.48 -1.24 4.89
CA ARG A 120 6.73 -0.06 5.73
C ARG A 120 5.51 0.86 5.80
N PHE A 121 4.83 1.05 4.66
CA PHE A 121 3.62 1.86 4.62
C PHE A 121 2.52 1.25 5.50
N ARG A 122 2.32 -0.07 5.44
CA ARG A 122 1.36 -0.78 6.29
C ARG A 122 1.66 -0.63 7.78
N GLU A 123 2.93 -0.69 8.18
CA GLU A 123 3.33 -0.45 9.58
C GLU A 123 2.96 0.97 10.03
N ASN A 124 3.13 1.97 9.16
CA ASN A 124 2.68 3.34 9.45
C ASN A 124 1.15 3.42 9.61
N LEU A 125 0.37 2.69 8.80
CA LEU A 125 -1.09 2.63 8.93
C LEU A 125 -1.52 2.06 10.30
N LEU A 126 -0.88 0.98 10.74
CA LEU A 126 -1.13 0.39 12.06
C LEU A 126 -0.78 1.36 13.20
N GLN A 127 0.33 2.11 13.06
CA GLN A 127 0.70 3.15 14.03
C GLN A 127 -0.35 4.26 14.09
N ILE A 128 -0.83 4.73 12.94
CA ILE A 128 -1.88 5.77 12.86
C ILE A 128 -3.16 5.31 13.58
N GLU A 129 -3.58 4.06 13.37
CA GLU A 129 -4.75 3.49 14.06
C GLU A 129 -4.59 3.48 15.59
N GLY A 130 -3.40 3.14 16.07
CA GLY A 130 -3.07 3.10 17.49
C GLY A 130 -2.93 4.48 18.15
N GLN A 131 -2.56 5.50 17.38
CA GLN A 131 -2.29 6.86 17.89
C GLN A 131 -3.51 7.79 17.86
N HIS A 132 -4.43 7.58 16.92
CA HIS A 132 -5.54 8.50 16.68
C HIS A 132 -6.90 7.82 16.88
N ALA A 133 -7.77 8.46 17.66
CA ALA A 133 -9.11 7.95 17.93
C ALA A 133 -10.17 8.33 16.88
N LYS A 134 -10.05 9.52 16.26
CA LYS A 134 -11.04 10.01 15.28
C LYS A 134 -10.61 9.67 13.86
N ALA A 135 -11.59 9.41 12.99
CA ALA A 135 -11.33 9.10 11.58
C ALA A 135 -10.65 10.28 10.85
N GLN A 136 -11.08 11.51 11.13
CA GLN A 136 -10.47 12.72 10.53
C GLN A 136 -8.98 12.87 10.88
N ASP A 137 -8.61 12.56 12.12
CA ASP A 137 -7.22 12.63 12.57
C ASP A 137 -6.37 11.55 11.88
N ARG A 138 -6.91 10.33 11.72
CA ARG A 138 -6.27 9.25 10.97
C ARG A 138 -6.07 9.59 9.50
N LEU A 139 -7.09 10.15 8.84
CA LEU A 139 -6.99 10.60 7.44
C LEU A 139 -5.97 11.74 7.27
N SER A 140 -5.89 12.64 8.24
CA SER A 140 -4.88 13.72 8.25
C SER A 140 -3.46 13.17 8.44
N ALA A 141 -3.29 12.20 9.34
CA ALA A 141 -2.02 11.52 9.55
C ALA A 141 -1.59 10.71 8.31
N TYR A 142 -2.53 10.03 7.65
CA TYR A 142 -2.29 9.36 6.38
C TYR A 142 -1.76 10.31 5.31
N ALA A 143 -2.37 11.48 5.14
CA ALA A 143 -1.89 12.49 4.21
C ALA A 143 -0.49 13.02 4.55
N THR A 144 -0.14 13.04 5.84
CA THR A 144 1.21 13.40 6.31
C THR A 144 2.28 12.44 5.78
N LEU A 145 1.98 11.15 5.58
CA LEU A 145 2.94 10.20 5.00
C LEU A 145 3.37 10.58 3.58
N PHE A 146 2.43 11.09 2.78
CA PHE A 146 2.71 11.61 1.43
C PHE A 146 3.45 12.95 1.50
N GLU A 147 3.09 13.81 2.45
CA GLU A 147 3.75 15.10 2.70
C GLU A 147 5.23 14.93 3.08
N GLU A 148 5.52 13.96 3.96
CA GLU A 148 6.89 13.65 4.37
C GLU A 148 7.74 13.18 3.20
N THR A 149 7.17 12.37 2.31
CA THR A 149 7.83 11.99 1.05
C THR A 149 8.08 13.22 0.18
N TYR A 150 7.05 14.05 -0.03
CA TYR A 150 7.13 15.22 -0.91
C TYR A 150 8.14 16.28 -0.43
N LYS A 151 8.34 16.41 0.89
CA LYS A 151 9.33 17.35 1.46
C LYS A 151 10.78 16.98 1.13
N ILE A 152 11.05 15.74 0.75
CA ILE A 152 12.36 15.28 0.29
C ILE A 152 12.48 15.64 -1.18
N ASP A 153 12.89 16.88 -1.49
CA ASP A 153 13.15 17.35 -2.87
C ASP A 153 12.01 17.03 -3.88
N GLN A 154 10.75 17.16 -3.44
CA GLN A 154 9.57 16.86 -4.25
C GLN A 154 9.55 15.41 -4.78
N HIS A 155 10.14 14.47 -4.04
CA HIS A 155 9.98 13.03 -4.27
C HIS A 155 8.50 12.67 -4.35
N LEU A 156 8.18 11.75 -5.26
CA LEU A 156 6.83 11.24 -5.44
C LEU A 156 6.65 9.92 -4.70
N CYS A 157 5.39 9.47 -4.55
CA CYS A 157 5.09 8.13 -4.09
C CYS A 157 5.80 7.10 -4.99
N LEU A 158 6.47 6.12 -4.40
CA LEU A 158 7.16 5.06 -5.15
C LEU A 158 6.17 4.34 -6.09
N CYS A 159 5.03 3.90 -5.53
CA CYS A 159 4.01 3.19 -6.28
C CYS A 159 3.20 4.11 -7.20
N GLY A 160 3.11 5.42 -6.90
CA GLY A 160 2.59 6.42 -7.84
C GLY A 160 3.46 6.53 -9.11
N MET A 161 4.79 6.63 -8.95
CA MET A 161 5.73 6.64 -10.06
C MET A 161 5.71 5.35 -10.88
N LEU A 162 5.76 4.20 -10.22
CA LEU A 162 5.68 2.90 -10.90
C LEU A 162 4.31 2.66 -11.54
N GLY A 163 3.23 3.12 -10.91
CA GLY A 163 1.87 3.05 -11.44
C GLY A 163 1.69 3.85 -12.72
N ALA A 164 2.28 5.04 -12.80
CA ALA A 164 2.28 5.86 -14.01
C ALA A 164 3.00 5.18 -15.19
N GLU A 165 3.97 4.31 -14.91
CA GLU A 165 4.75 3.58 -15.93
C GLU A 165 4.25 2.16 -16.18
N ALA A 166 3.15 1.73 -15.55
CA ALA A 166 2.71 0.33 -15.46
C ALA A 166 2.60 -0.40 -16.81
N SER A 167 2.27 0.30 -17.90
CA SER A 167 2.18 -0.28 -19.26
C SER A 167 3.52 -0.78 -19.81
N SER A 168 4.64 -0.29 -19.28
CA SER A 168 6.00 -0.66 -19.70
C SER A 168 6.71 -1.57 -18.69
N LEU A 169 6.10 -1.84 -17.53
CA LEU A 169 6.76 -2.55 -16.44
C LEU A 169 6.60 -4.07 -16.57
N PRO A 170 7.63 -4.83 -16.11
CA PRO A 170 7.49 -6.24 -15.82
C PRO A 170 6.31 -6.56 -14.89
N GLU A 171 5.58 -7.64 -15.17
CA GLU A 171 4.35 -8.05 -14.46
C GLU A 171 4.55 -8.17 -12.94
N ASN A 172 5.71 -8.68 -12.50
CA ASN A 172 6.04 -8.80 -11.08
C ASN A 172 6.08 -7.45 -10.35
N ILE A 173 6.44 -6.35 -11.01
CA ILE A 173 6.41 -5.00 -10.41
C ILE A 173 4.98 -4.48 -10.38
N VAL A 174 4.23 -4.63 -11.48
CA VAL A 174 2.82 -4.21 -11.56
C VAL A 174 2.00 -4.83 -10.43
N LEU A 175 2.27 -6.09 -10.08
CA LEU A 175 1.61 -6.77 -8.97
C LEU A 175 1.94 -6.16 -7.60
N GLU A 176 3.16 -5.70 -7.36
CA GLU A 176 3.50 -5.02 -6.11
C GLU A 176 2.85 -3.65 -6.02
N VAL A 177 2.79 -2.92 -7.13
CA VAL A 177 2.08 -1.63 -7.22
C VAL A 177 0.60 -1.81 -6.93
N HIS A 178 -0.03 -2.85 -7.49
CA HIS A 178 -1.41 -3.20 -7.21
C HIS A 178 -1.65 -3.48 -5.72
N ARG A 179 -0.81 -4.31 -5.10
CA ARG A 179 -0.90 -4.62 -3.67
C ARG A 179 -0.80 -3.37 -2.81
N PHE A 180 0.09 -2.45 -3.15
CA PHE A 180 0.19 -1.17 -2.44
C PHE A 180 -1.13 -0.42 -2.48
N PHE A 181 -1.69 -0.18 -3.67
CA PHE A 181 -2.92 0.58 -3.80
C PHE A 181 -4.13 -0.12 -3.14
N GLU A 182 -4.24 -1.45 -3.23
CA GLU A 182 -5.29 -2.19 -2.53
C GLU A 182 -5.21 -2.04 -1.01
N VAL A 183 -4.02 -2.24 -0.41
CA VAL A 183 -3.82 -2.07 1.04
C VAL A 183 -4.25 -0.67 1.50
N ASN A 184 -3.90 0.35 0.72
CA ASN A 184 -4.24 1.73 1.03
C ASN A 184 -5.74 2.01 0.90
N LEU A 185 -6.36 1.58 -0.20
CA LEU A 185 -7.78 1.83 -0.43
C LEU A 185 -8.66 1.06 0.54
N ASP A 186 -8.30 -0.17 0.90
CA ASP A 186 -9.04 -0.96 1.89
C ASP A 186 -8.96 -0.32 3.28
N TRP A 187 -7.77 0.12 3.68
CA TRP A 187 -7.59 0.84 4.94
C TRP A 187 -8.38 2.15 4.98
N LEU A 188 -8.27 2.98 3.94
CA LEU A 188 -9.01 4.24 3.84
C LEU A 188 -10.53 4.00 3.89
N THR A 189 -11.02 3.00 3.16
CA THR A 189 -12.43 2.62 3.13
C THR A 189 -12.93 2.30 4.54
N GLN A 190 -12.17 1.51 5.30
CA GLN A 190 -12.52 1.17 6.69
C GLN A 190 -12.57 2.42 7.59
N ILE A 191 -11.55 3.29 7.53
CA ILE A 191 -11.52 4.52 8.34
C ILE A 191 -12.70 5.45 7.99
N ILE A 192 -13.05 5.55 6.71
CA ILE A 192 -14.18 6.35 6.25
C ILE A 192 -15.51 5.77 6.77
N GLU A 193 -15.69 4.45 6.73
CA GLU A 193 -16.89 3.79 7.27
C GLU A 193 -17.03 3.96 8.79
N GLU A 194 -15.91 3.91 9.52
CA GLU A 194 -15.87 4.23 10.95
C GLU A 194 -16.28 5.68 11.21
N GLY A 195 -15.70 6.63 10.47
CA GLY A 195 -16.05 8.05 10.56
C GLY A 195 -17.51 8.32 10.21
N GLN A 196 -18.04 7.67 9.18
CA GLN A 196 -19.45 7.74 8.81
C GLN A 196 -20.33 7.20 9.94
N ARG A 197 -20.07 5.99 10.47
CA ARG A 197 -20.85 5.42 11.59
C ARG A 197 -20.82 6.32 12.83
N ALA A 198 -19.68 6.92 13.13
CA ALA A 198 -19.50 7.87 14.22
C ALA A 198 -20.11 9.26 13.98
N GLY A 199 -20.68 9.52 12.80
CA GLY A 199 -21.26 10.83 12.45
C GLY A 199 -20.22 11.93 12.22
N GLN A 200 -18.96 11.57 11.99
CA GLN A 200 -17.84 12.50 11.74
C GLN A 200 -17.69 12.85 10.25
N LEU A 201 -18.17 11.99 9.36
CA LEU A 201 -18.05 12.13 7.90
C LEU A 201 -19.41 11.97 7.22
N ASN A 202 -19.55 12.59 6.05
CA ASN A 202 -20.76 12.55 5.24
C ASN A 202 -21.15 11.11 4.85
N LYS A 203 -22.36 10.70 5.22
CA LYS A 203 -22.92 9.34 4.98
C LYS A 203 -23.55 9.16 3.59
N ALA A 204 -23.75 10.24 2.83
CA ALA A 204 -24.43 10.20 1.54
C ALA A 204 -23.55 9.63 0.41
N LEU A 205 -22.25 9.53 0.64
CA LEU A 205 -21.27 9.06 -0.34
C LEU A 205 -20.78 7.65 0.02
N PHE A 206 -20.48 6.84 -1.01
CA PHE A 206 -19.89 5.52 -0.80
C PHE A 206 -18.46 5.65 -0.24
N SER A 207 -18.14 4.86 0.79
CA SER A 207 -16.85 4.89 1.48
C SER A 207 -15.68 4.64 0.54
N ARG A 208 -15.83 3.69 -0.39
CA ARG A 208 -14.81 3.37 -1.39
C ARG A 208 -14.55 4.51 -2.36
N ASP A 209 -15.60 5.19 -2.85
CA ASP A 209 -15.45 6.33 -3.76
C ASP A 209 -14.72 7.50 -3.07
N ILE A 210 -15.01 7.73 -1.79
CA ILE A 210 -14.28 8.72 -0.98
C ILE A 210 -12.82 8.29 -0.82
N ALA A 211 -12.53 7.02 -0.54
CA ALA A 211 -11.16 6.50 -0.41
C ALA A 211 -10.35 6.71 -1.69
N GLU A 212 -10.94 6.36 -2.85
CA GLU A 212 -10.31 6.54 -4.16
C GLU A 212 -10.09 8.01 -4.48
N THR A 213 -11.08 8.88 -4.19
CA THR A 213 -10.95 10.33 -4.36
C THR A 213 -9.84 10.89 -3.48
N PHE A 214 -9.76 10.45 -2.22
CA PHE A 214 -8.77 10.92 -1.26
C PHE A 214 -7.35 10.55 -1.69
N LEU A 215 -7.12 9.27 -2.01
CA LEU A 215 -5.82 8.80 -2.49
C LEU A 215 -5.42 9.46 -3.81
N SER A 216 -6.34 9.54 -4.78
CA SER A 216 -6.09 10.20 -6.07
C SER A 216 -5.74 11.68 -5.91
N SER A 217 -6.37 12.37 -4.95
CA SER A 217 -6.07 13.77 -4.66
C SER A 217 -4.68 13.97 -4.10
N LEU A 218 -4.20 13.05 -3.25
CA LEU A 218 -2.84 13.10 -2.69
C LEU A 218 -1.78 12.83 -3.75
N GLU A 219 -1.95 11.75 -4.53
CA GLU A 219 -1.04 11.40 -5.64
C GLU A 219 -1.01 12.52 -6.69
N GLY A 220 -2.19 13.04 -7.07
CA GLY A 220 -2.31 14.16 -8.00
C GLY A 220 -1.67 15.43 -7.48
N ALA A 221 -1.81 15.73 -6.17
CA ALA A 221 -1.19 16.89 -5.55
C ALA A 221 0.34 16.84 -5.62
N MET A 222 0.95 15.66 -5.41
CA MET A 222 2.39 15.49 -5.53
C MET A 222 2.86 15.71 -6.98
N ILE A 223 2.14 15.14 -7.96
CA ILE A 223 2.47 15.28 -9.39
C ILE A 223 2.36 16.75 -9.85
N ILE A 224 1.22 17.39 -9.56
CA ILE A 224 0.99 18.80 -9.91
C ILE A 224 2.00 19.69 -9.19
N GLY A 225 2.22 19.44 -7.89
CA GLY A 225 3.16 20.17 -7.07
C GLY A 225 4.57 20.14 -7.67
N ARG A 226 5.07 18.95 -8.01
CA ARG A 226 6.39 18.78 -8.65
C ARG A 226 6.46 19.49 -9.99
N GLY A 227 5.44 19.34 -10.84
CA GLY A 227 5.38 20.01 -12.15
C GLY A 227 5.40 21.55 -12.04
N MET A 228 4.76 22.09 -11.02
CA MET A 228 4.71 23.53 -10.74
C MET A 228 5.87 24.03 -9.88
N ARG A 229 6.75 23.14 -9.39
CA ARG A 229 7.75 23.43 -8.35
C ARG A 229 7.13 24.08 -7.11
N SER A 230 5.92 23.66 -6.77
CA SER A 230 5.15 24.19 -5.65
C SER A 230 5.68 23.69 -4.31
N THR A 231 5.69 24.56 -3.31
CA THR A 231 5.92 24.20 -1.91
C THR A 231 4.65 23.72 -1.22
N ILE A 232 3.48 23.85 -1.87
CA ILE A 232 2.22 23.31 -1.36
C ILE A 232 2.26 21.79 -1.57
N GLY A 233 2.32 21.06 -0.46
CA GLY A 233 2.32 19.61 -0.46
C GLY A 233 0.93 18.97 -0.33
N PRO A 234 0.87 17.63 -0.46
CA PRO A 234 -0.38 16.87 -0.45
C PRO A 234 -1.19 17.01 0.85
N ALA A 235 -0.56 17.26 2.00
CA ALA A 235 -1.31 17.43 3.26
C ALA A 235 -2.27 18.63 3.22
N LYS A 236 -1.91 19.70 2.50
CA LYS A 236 -2.78 20.87 2.36
C LYS A 236 -4.04 20.54 1.55
N ILE A 237 -3.89 19.75 0.48
CA ILE A 237 -5.00 19.30 -0.36
C ILE A 237 -5.91 18.36 0.42
N ALA A 238 -5.34 17.46 1.23
CA ALA A 238 -6.09 16.59 2.13
C ALA A 238 -6.96 17.39 3.11
N GLN A 239 -6.43 18.45 3.73
CA GLN A 239 -7.20 19.30 4.64
C GLN A 239 -8.41 19.94 3.95
N SER A 240 -8.22 20.46 2.73
CA SER A 240 -9.32 21.01 1.94
C SER A 240 -10.38 19.94 1.64
N LEU A 241 -9.97 18.73 1.24
CA LEU A 241 -10.91 17.64 0.97
C LEU A 241 -11.66 17.21 2.25
N LEU A 242 -10.94 17.04 3.37
CA LEU A 242 -11.55 16.69 4.66
C LEU A 242 -12.56 17.73 5.14
N SER A 243 -12.33 19.02 4.91
CA SER A 243 -13.31 20.06 5.26
C SER A 243 -14.62 19.94 4.48
N THR A 244 -14.59 19.42 3.24
CA THR A 244 -15.80 19.19 2.44
C THR A 244 -16.53 17.89 2.80
N LEU A 245 -15.80 16.89 3.31
CA LEU A 245 -16.35 15.60 3.72
C LEU A 245 -16.89 15.61 5.16
N SER A 246 -16.40 16.55 5.97
CA SER A 246 -16.83 16.70 7.36
C SER A 246 -18.24 17.28 7.42
N LEU A 247 -19.07 16.71 8.29
CA LEU A 247 -20.35 17.33 8.63
C LEU A 247 -20.03 18.53 9.52
N THR A 248 -20.32 19.74 9.05
CA THR A 248 -20.34 20.92 9.93
C THR A 248 -21.38 20.66 11.01
N ALA A 249 -20.98 20.76 12.29
CA ALA A 249 -21.91 20.76 13.40
C ALA A 249 -22.92 21.89 13.16
N ALA A 250 -24.19 21.51 13.00
CA ALA A 250 -25.33 22.43 12.98
C ALA A 250 -25.69 22.86 14.40
#